data_AF-A0A3C0VRG1-F1
#
_entry.id   AF-A0A3C0VRG1-F1
#
_cell.length_a   1.000
_cell.length_b   1.000
_cell.length_c   1.000
_cell.angle_alpha   90.00
_cell.angle_beta   90.00
_cell.angle_gamma   90.00
#
_symmetry.space_group_name_H-M   'P 1'
#
loop_
_entity.id
_entity.type
_entity.pdbx_description
1 polymer ?
#
loop_
_entity_poly.entity_id
_entity_poly.type
_entity_poly.pdbx_seq_one_letter_code
_entity_poly.pdbx_strand_id
1 'polypeptide(L)'
;MDDIKKDPFEEYIRQTEPSKRELGYAWYTAMGLQAVDGLETSDYLKETARKNIEGKITLPEAGKLIESYYKESSEKSEDRTKEADIVSARIAAILSEKAFTFSVPQYISIHKRLFTGIFSHAGKIRDYNISKKEWVLDGESVHYGNALELREMLEYDIRTEKEYEYPLNSV
;
A
#
# COMPACT_ATOMS: atom_id res chain seq x y z
N MET A 1 8.47 19.09 -23.65
CA MET A 1 9.30 18.72 -22.48
C MET A 1 8.34 18.62 -21.35
N ASP A 2 7.84 17.41 -21.11
CA ASP A 2 6.92 17.17 -20.01
C ASP A 2 7.67 17.43 -18.71
N ASP A 3 7.14 18.33 -17.89
CA ASP A 3 7.54 18.50 -16.51
C ASP A 3 7.47 17.12 -15.85
N ILE A 4 8.63 16.51 -15.61
CA ILE A 4 8.73 15.39 -14.66
C ILE A 4 8.16 15.97 -13.36
N LYS A 5 6.90 15.64 -13.04
CA LYS A 5 6.26 16.00 -11.78
C LYS A 5 7.19 15.47 -10.68
N LYS A 6 8.04 16.35 -10.17
CA LYS A 6 8.97 16.04 -9.08
C LYS A 6 8.10 15.57 -7.92
N ASP A 7 8.36 14.36 -7.44
CA ASP A 7 7.55 13.80 -6.37
C ASP A 7 7.61 14.75 -5.16
N PRO A 8 6.47 15.22 -4.64
CA PRO A 8 6.43 16.20 -3.55
C PRO A 8 7.10 15.72 -2.26
N PHE A 9 7.50 14.44 -2.17
CA PHE A 9 8.15 13.84 -1.03
C PHE A 9 9.61 13.43 -1.26
N GLU A 10 10.15 13.60 -2.48
CA GLU A 10 11.56 13.29 -2.78
C GLU A 10 12.52 14.08 -1.87
N GLU A 11 12.16 15.30 -1.51
CA GLU A 11 12.94 16.17 -0.62
C GLU A 11 12.95 15.68 0.84
N TYR A 12 11.93 14.95 1.28
CA TYR A 12 11.87 14.38 2.62
C TYR A 12 12.71 13.10 2.76
N ILE A 13 12.91 12.34 1.68
CA ILE A 13 13.81 11.16 1.68
C ILE A 13 15.28 11.61 1.90
N ARG A 14 15.61 12.83 1.48
CA ARG A 14 16.96 13.43 1.60
C ARG A 14 17.18 14.15 2.94
N GLN A 15 16.21 14.14 3.86
CA GLN A 15 16.32 14.78 5.17
C GLN A 15 17.35 14.09 6.07
N THR A 16 17.99 14.89 6.92
CA THR A 16 18.99 14.40 7.90
C THR A 16 18.36 13.93 9.21
N GLU A 17 17.17 14.44 9.57
CA GLU A 17 16.45 14.01 10.78
C GLU A 17 15.84 12.61 10.58
N PRO A 18 16.26 11.58 11.35
CA PRO A 18 15.87 10.19 11.08
C PRO A 18 14.36 9.96 11.09
N SER A 19 13.64 10.55 12.07
CA SER A 19 12.18 10.43 12.20
C SER A 19 11.44 10.99 10.99
N LYS A 20 11.86 12.16 10.49
CA LYS A 20 11.25 12.79 9.31
C LYS A 20 11.57 12.03 8.04
N ARG A 21 12.78 11.49 7.93
CA ARG A 21 13.18 10.65 6.79
C ARG A 21 12.37 9.36 6.76
N GLU A 22 12.20 8.69 7.89
CA GLU A 22 11.39 7.47 8.00
C GLU A 22 9.92 7.73 7.64
N LEU A 23 9.31 8.78 8.19
CA LEU A 23 7.93 9.17 7.84
C LEU A 23 7.82 9.59 6.38
N GLY A 24 8.79 10.36 5.87
CA GLY A 24 8.85 10.77 4.46
C GLY A 24 8.90 9.57 3.52
N TYR A 25 9.75 8.58 3.83
CA TYR A 25 9.82 7.33 3.09
C TYR A 25 8.51 6.54 3.15
N ALA A 26 7.88 6.44 4.32
CA ALA A 26 6.61 5.73 4.50
C ALA A 26 5.50 6.36 3.65
N TRP A 27 5.34 7.68 3.68
CA TRP A 27 4.34 8.40 2.87
C TRP A 27 4.64 8.34 1.38
N TYR A 28 5.90 8.53 0.97
CA TYR A 28 6.33 8.39 -0.42
C TYR A 28 5.98 7.00 -0.98
N THR A 29 6.37 5.95 -0.25
CA THR A 29 6.10 4.56 -0.65
C THR A 29 4.60 4.31 -0.72
N ALA A 30 3.83 4.79 0.26
CA ALA A 30 2.40 4.61 0.32
C ALA A 30 1.66 5.19 -0.91
N MET A 31 2.01 6.43 -1.30
CA MET A 31 1.42 7.09 -2.47
C MET A 31 1.92 6.48 -3.78
N GLY A 32 3.21 6.14 -3.86
CA GLY A 32 3.79 5.47 -5.02
C GLY A 32 3.14 4.13 -5.31
N LEU A 33 2.80 3.34 -4.28
CA LEU A 33 2.06 2.08 -4.46
C LEU A 33 0.66 2.28 -5.05
N GLN A 34 0.00 3.41 -4.79
CA GLN A 34 -1.30 3.70 -5.42
C GLN A 34 -1.13 4.00 -6.92
N ALA A 35 -0.05 4.70 -7.29
CA ALA A 35 0.23 5.02 -8.69
C ALA A 35 0.48 3.78 -9.55
N VAL A 36 1.00 2.69 -8.97
CA VAL A 36 1.15 1.38 -9.65
C VAL A 36 -0.21 0.83 -10.11
N ASP A 37 -1.26 1.07 -9.33
CA ASP A 37 -2.64 0.69 -9.65
C ASP A 37 -3.37 1.74 -10.53
N GLY A 38 -2.64 2.75 -11.01
CA GLY A 38 -3.20 3.87 -11.77
C GLY A 38 -4.19 4.71 -10.96
N LEU A 39 -4.03 4.74 -9.64
CA LEU A 39 -4.82 5.57 -8.73
C LEU A 39 -4.10 6.91 -8.49
N GLU A 40 -4.89 7.99 -8.41
CA GLU A 40 -4.37 9.31 -8.06
C GLU A 40 -4.80 9.70 -6.64
N THR A 41 -3.82 10.11 -5.84
CA THR A 41 -4.03 10.61 -4.48
C THR A 41 -4.36 12.10 -4.46
N SER A 42 -5.20 12.52 -3.53
CA SER A 42 -5.65 13.91 -3.43
C SER A 42 -4.57 14.86 -2.89
N ASP A 43 -4.77 16.16 -3.11
CA ASP A 43 -3.94 17.19 -2.46
C ASP A 43 -4.17 17.25 -0.94
N TYR A 44 -5.35 16.83 -0.46
CA TYR A 44 -5.64 16.75 0.97
C TYR A 44 -4.76 15.70 1.66
N LEU A 45 -4.56 14.53 1.04
CA LEU A 45 -3.61 13.52 1.52
C LEU A 45 -2.20 14.10 1.59
N LYS A 46 -1.73 14.74 0.51
CA LYS A 46 -0.37 15.27 0.43
C LYS A 46 -0.11 16.29 1.54
N GLU A 47 -1.06 17.19 1.78
CA GLU A 47 -0.95 18.18 2.85
C GLU A 47 -1.00 17.55 4.25
N THR A 48 -1.84 16.54 4.44
CA THR A 48 -1.91 15.79 5.70
C THR A 48 -0.59 15.05 5.97
N ALA A 49 0.00 14.42 4.96
CA ALA A 49 1.29 13.75 5.03
C ALA A 49 2.41 14.75 5.41
N ARG A 50 2.45 15.93 4.78
CA ARG A 50 3.42 16.99 5.16
C ARG A 50 3.29 17.39 6.62
N LYS A 51 2.06 17.63 7.10
CA LYS A 51 1.83 17.94 8.53
C LYS A 51 2.33 16.84 9.45
N ASN A 52 2.16 15.58 9.06
CA ASN A 52 2.68 14.46 9.84
C ASN A 52 4.21 14.39 9.83
N ILE A 53 4.85 14.53 8.66
CA ILE A 53 6.31 14.52 8.52
C ILE A 53 6.93 15.70 9.29
N GLU A 54 6.27 16.86 9.31
CA GLU A 54 6.73 18.04 10.06
C GLU A 54 6.47 17.95 11.57
N GLY A 55 5.83 16.88 12.04
CA GLY A 55 5.51 16.68 13.46
C GLY A 55 4.35 17.54 13.98
N LYS A 56 3.56 18.17 13.09
CA LYS A 56 2.37 18.96 13.46
C LYS A 56 1.20 18.08 13.89
N ILE A 57 1.14 16.85 13.37
CA ILE A 57 0.17 15.81 13.74
C ILE A 57 0.86 14.46 13.83
N THR A 58 0.33 13.56 14.63
CA THR A 58 0.75 12.17 14.69
C THR A 58 0.19 11.35 13.53
N LEU A 59 0.78 10.19 13.27
CA LEU A 59 0.32 9.30 12.19
C LEU A 59 -1.12 8.77 12.42
N PRO A 60 -1.53 8.40 13.66
CA PRO A 60 -2.93 8.09 13.94
C PRO A 60 -3.89 9.26 13.71
N GLU A 61 -3.48 10.50 14.02
CA GLU A 61 -4.29 11.69 13.74
C GLU A 61 -4.43 11.95 12.25
N ALA A 62 -3.35 11.80 11.48
CA ALA A 62 -3.37 11.88 10.03
C ALA A 62 -4.39 10.89 9.42
N GLY A 63 -4.37 9.63 9.86
CA GLY A 63 -5.34 8.63 9.42
C GLY A 63 -6.78 9.03 9.74
N LYS A 64 -7.06 9.53 10.95
CA LYS A 64 -8.40 10.01 11.34
C LYS A 64 -8.86 11.20 10.50
N LEU A 65 -7.98 12.17 10.23
CA LEU A 65 -8.30 13.34 9.39
C LEU A 65 -8.72 12.92 7.98
N ILE A 66 -7.99 11.99 7.37
CA ILE A 66 -8.28 11.45 6.04
C ILE A 66 -9.61 10.69 6.03
N GLU A 67 -9.85 9.83 7.03
CA GLU A 67 -11.13 9.13 7.13
C GLU A 67 -12.32 10.09 7.34
N SER A 68 -12.17 11.14 8.15
CA SER A 68 -13.22 12.13 8.39
C SER A 68 -13.52 12.98 7.16
N TYR A 69 -12.48 13.38 6.42
CA TYR A 69 -12.60 14.15 5.18
C TYR A 69 -13.60 13.49 4.19
N TYR A 70 -13.53 12.17 4.05
CA TYR A 70 -14.44 11.41 3.17
C TYR A 70 -15.76 10.95 3.80
N LYS A 71 -15.95 11.14 5.11
CA LYS A 71 -17.25 10.94 5.78
C LYS A 71 -18.13 12.18 5.67
N GLU A 72 -17.52 13.36 5.68
CA GLU A 72 -18.20 14.65 5.66
C GLU A 72 -18.47 15.17 4.24
N SER A 73 -17.72 14.73 3.22
CA SER A 73 -18.00 15.11 1.84
C SER A 73 -19.26 14.41 1.33
N SER A 74 -20.36 15.17 1.13
CA SER A 74 -21.58 14.69 0.49
C SER A 74 -21.43 14.43 -1.01
N GLU A 75 -20.35 14.92 -1.61
CA GLU A 75 -19.99 14.65 -2.99
C GLU A 75 -19.28 13.31 -3.10
N LYS A 76 -19.63 12.57 -4.15
CA LYS A 76 -18.90 11.38 -4.60
C LYS A 76 -17.50 11.81 -5.03
N SER A 77 -16.58 12.03 -4.08
CA SER A 77 -15.17 11.85 -4.40
C SER A 77 -15.07 10.53 -5.17
N GLU A 78 -14.45 10.53 -6.35
CA GLU A 78 -14.32 9.30 -7.13
C GLU A 78 -13.79 8.21 -6.20
N ASP A 79 -14.53 7.10 -6.10
CA ASP A 79 -14.29 6.04 -5.11
C ASP A 79 -12.82 5.60 -5.09
N ARG A 80 -12.18 5.70 -6.26
CA ARG A 80 -10.75 5.46 -6.51
C ARG A 80 -9.79 6.43 -5.80
N THR A 81 -10.05 7.74 -5.78
CA THR A 81 -9.20 8.70 -5.04
C THR A 81 -9.37 8.53 -3.53
N LYS A 82 -10.60 8.27 -3.08
CA LYS A 82 -10.88 7.96 -1.67
C LYS A 82 -10.15 6.68 -1.23
N GLU A 83 -10.21 5.64 -2.04
CA GLU A 83 -9.44 4.41 -1.83
C GLU A 83 -7.96 4.73 -1.72
N ALA A 84 -7.39 5.44 -2.72
CA ALA A 84 -5.97 5.77 -2.76
C ALA A 84 -5.49 6.49 -1.49
N ASP A 85 -6.25 7.47 -1.02
CA ASP A 85 -5.90 8.27 0.16
C ASP A 85 -5.98 7.46 1.45
N ILE A 86 -7.07 6.72 1.65
CA ILE A 86 -7.28 5.90 2.85
C ILE A 86 -6.25 4.77 2.91
N VAL A 87 -6.01 4.09 1.78
CA VAL A 87 -5.04 3.00 1.68
C VAL A 87 -3.62 3.53 1.89
N SER A 88 -3.28 4.69 1.33
CA SER A 88 -1.98 5.33 1.55
C SER A 88 -1.71 5.59 3.03
N ALA A 89 -2.68 6.18 3.75
CA ALA A 89 -2.54 6.41 5.18
C ALA A 89 -2.29 5.11 5.98
N ARG A 90 -2.95 4.03 5.57
CA ARG A 90 -2.79 2.71 6.21
C ARG A 90 -1.44 2.07 5.88
N ILE A 91 -0.93 2.22 4.66
CA ILE A 91 0.42 1.77 4.28
C ILE A 91 1.47 2.54 5.09
N ALA A 92 1.36 3.88 5.16
CA ALA A 92 2.30 4.69 5.93
C ALA A 92 2.34 4.27 7.41
N ALA A 93 1.17 3.97 8.00
CA ALA A 93 1.05 3.41 9.35
C ALA A 93 1.76 2.05 9.49
N ILE A 94 1.52 1.12 8.56
CA ILE A 94 2.14 -0.22 8.57
C ILE A 94 3.67 -0.13 8.42
N LEU A 95 4.18 0.71 7.52
CA LEU A 95 5.61 0.89 7.30
C LEU A 95 6.32 1.54 8.51
N SER A 96 5.57 2.28 9.33
CA SER A 96 6.10 2.90 10.55
C SER A 96 6.08 1.97 11.77
N GLU A 97 5.53 0.75 11.64
CA GLU A 97 5.52 -0.25 12.70
C GLU A 97 6.84 -1.03 12.73
N LYS A 98 7.36 -1.32 13.93
CA LYS A 98 8.58 -2.12 14.12
C LYS A 98 8.35 -3.63 14.09
N ALA A 99 7.09 -4.06 14.23
CA ALA A 99 6.74 -5.47 14.33
C ALA A 99 6.29 -6.01 12.96
N PHE A 100 7.04 -6.98 12.44
CA PHE A 100 6.67 -7.71 11.23
C PHE A 100 6.96 -9.19 11.41
N THR A 101 6.09 -10.06 10.90
CA THR A 101 6.30 -11.50 10.87
C THR A 101 5.98 -12.00 9.48
N PHE A 102 6.99 -12.50 8.78
CA PHE A 102 6.79 -13.04 7.43
C PHE A 102 6.03 -14.38 7.52
N SER A 103 4.71 -14.31 7.32
CA SER A 103 3.75 -15.39 7.55
C SER A 103 2.42 -15.13 6.82
N VAL A 104 1.68 -16.20 6.53
CA VAL A 104 0.33 -16.11 5.92
C VAL A 104 -0.66 -15.29 6.77
N PRO A 105 -0.74 -15.46 8.11
CA PRO A 105 -1.61 -14.63 8.93
C PRO A 105 -1.27 -13.13 8.83
N GLN A 106 0.03 -12.77 8.80
CA GLN A 106 0.44 -11.37 8.64
C GLN A 106 0.04 -10.82 7.26
N TYR A 107 0.24 -11.59 6.19
CA TYR A 107 -0.17 -11.22 4.83
C TYR A 107 -1.68 -10.92 4.77
N ILE A 108 -2.51 -11.82 5.28
CA ILE A 108 -3.98 -11.66 5.32
C ILE A 108 -4.37 -10.46 6.21
N SER A 109 -3.69 -10.28 7.35
CA SER A 109 -3.94 -9.16 8.26
C SER A 109 -3.62 -7.81 7.61
N ILE A 110 -2.51 -7.71 6.86
CA ILE A 110 -2.16 -6.51 6.09
C ILE A 110 -3.27 -6.21 5.08
N HIS A 111 -3.69 -7.19 4.27
CA HIS A 111 -4.79 -7.00 3.32
C HIS A 111 -6.08 -6.55 4.02
N LYS A 112 -6.41 -7.12 5.18
CA LYS A 112 -7.57 -6.70 5.97
C LYS A 112 -7.45 -5.24 6.40
N ARG A 113 -6.30 -4.86 6.96
CA ARG A 113 -6.04 -3.50 7.47
C ARG A 113 -6.12 -2.48 6.35
N LEU A 114 -5.51 -2.76 5.20
CA LEU A 114 -5.50 -1.86 4.05
C LEU A 114 -6.91 -1.60 3.51
N PHE A 115 -7.75 -2.64 3.40
CA PHE A 115 -8.98 -2.55 2.61
C PHE A 115 -10.28 -2.62 3.42
N THR A 116 -10.23 -2.68 4.76
CA THR A 116 -11.46 -2.65 5.58
C THR A 116 -12.26 -1.38 5.34
N GLY A 117 -13.55 -1.52 5.03
CA GLY A 117 -14.43 -0.39 4.69
C GLY A 117 -14.27 0.14 3.25
N ILE A 118 -13.35 -0.44 2.47
CA ILE A 118 -13.18 -0.19 1.03
C ILE A 118 -13.72 -1.40 0.25
N PHE A 119 -13.22 -2.61 0.56
CA PHE A 119 -13.66 -3.85 -0.07
C PHE A 119 -14.34 -4.79 0.93
N SER A 120 -15.46 -5.41 0.51
CA SER A 120 -16.22 -6.39 1.31
C SER A 120 -15.45 -7.69 1.57
N HIS A 121 -14.41 -7.94 0.79
CA HIS A 121 -13.54 -9.12 0.87
C HIS A 121 -12.19 -8.83 1.54
N ALA A 122 -12.02 -7.68 2.21
CA ALA A 122 -10.79 -7.36 2.92
C ALA A 122 -10.37 -8.47 3.91
N GLY A 123 -9.18 -9.04 3.70
CA GLY A 123 -8.64 -10.12 4.54
C GLY A 123 -9.20 -11.51 4.22
N LYS A 124 -9.78 -11.71 3.04
CA LYS A 124 -10.25 -13.02 2.58
C LYS A 124 -9.38 -13.51 1.43
N ILE A 125 -8.98 -14.78 1.49
CA ILE A 125 -8.45 -15.49 0.32
C ILE A 125 -9.63 -15.78 -0.60
N ARG A 126 -9.46 -15.56 -1.90
CA ARG A 126 -10.50 -15.87 -2.89
C ARG A 126 -10.83 -17.36 -2.90
N ASP A 127 -12.09 -17.68 -3.15
CA ASP A 127 -12.64 -19.03 -3.24
C ASP A 127 -13.04 -19.42 -4.68
N TYR A 128 -12.66 -18.60 -5.66
CA TYR A 128 -12.88 -18.83 -7.09
C TYR A 128 -11.59 -18.66 -7.89
N ASN A 129 -11.51 -19.33 -9.03
CA ASN A 129 -10.37 -19.22 -9.94
C ASN A 129 -10.46 -17.94 -10.78
N ILE A 130 -9.31 -17.32 -11.01
CA ILE A 130 -9.19 -16.15 -11.87
C ILE A 130 -8.23 -16.45 -13.01
N SER A 131 -8.48 -15.81 -14.15
CA SER A 131 -7.58 -15.79 -15.30
C SER A 131 -7.50 -14.37 -15.82
N LYS A 132 -6.33 -13.98 -16.30
CA LYS A 132 -6.13 -12.69 -16.94
C LYS A 132 -5.49 -12.90 -18.29
N LYS A 133 -6.05 -12.26 -19.31
CA LYS A 133 -5.42 -12.15 -20.62
C LYS A 133 -4.34 -11.10 -20.52
N GLU A 134 -3.10 -11.52 -20.72
CA GLU A 134 -1.97 -10.61 -20.67
C GLU A 134 -1.50 -10.31 -22.10
N TRP A 135 -1.39 -9.03 -22.43
CA TRP A 135 -0.95 -8.60 -23.77
C TRP A 135 0.46 -9.08 -24.11
N VAL A 136 1.32 -9.22 -23.09
CA VAL A 136 2.68 -9.75 -23.22
C VAL A 136 2.71 -11.24 -23.55
N LEU A 137 1.58 -11.94 -23.40
CA LEU A 137 1.42 -13.35 -23.72
C LEU A 137 0.61 -13.57 -25.01
N ASP A 138 0.61 -12.60 -25.92
CA ASP A 138 -0.14 -12.68 -27.19
C ASP A 138 -1.64 -13.01 -27.02
N GLY A 139 -2.22 -12.57 -25.90
CA GLY A 139 -3.62 -12.80 -25.56
C GLY A 139 -3.91 -14.14 -24.87
N GLU A 140 -2.90 -14.97 -24.60
CA GLU A 140 -3.03 -16.18 -23.78
C GLU A 140 -3.39 -15.84 -22.32
N SER A 141 -4.11 -16.76 -21.70
CA SER A 141 -4.60 -16.59 -20.32
C SER A 141 -3.61 -17.17 -19.32
N VAL A 142 -3.17 -16.37 -18.35
CA VAL A 142 -2.49 -16.91 -17.16
C VAL A 142 -3.54 -17.44 -16.20
N HIS A 143 -3.50 -18.75 -15.93
CA HIS A 143 -4.22 -19.31 -14.80
C HIS A 143 -3.44 -19.02 -13.52
N TYR A 144 -4.05 -18.24 -12.63
CA TYR A 144 -3.51 -18.06 -11.29
C TYR A 144 -3.75 -19.33 -10.45
N GLY A 145 -3.02 -19.47 -9.34
CA GLY A 145 -3.12 -20.64 -8.46
C GLY A 145 -4.57 -21.06 -8.15
N ASN A 146 -4.84 -22.36 -8.11
CA ASN A 146 -6.18 -22.89 -7.86
C ASN A 146 -6.70 -22.42 -6.49
N ALA A 147 -7.93 -21.88 -6.46
CA ALA A 147 -8.59 -21.37 -5.25
C ALA A 147 -8.65 -22.38 -4.11
N LEU A 148 -8.79 -23.68 -4.43
CA LEU A 148 -8.87 -24.76 -3.45
C LEU A 148 -7.54 -25.01 -2.71
N GLU A 149 -6.42 -24.62 -3.31
CA GLU A 149 -5.06 -24.90 -2.82
C GLU A 149 -4.28 -23.62 -2.49
N LEU A 150 -4.94 -22.45 -2.61
CA LEU A 150 -4.27 -21.15 -2.50
C LEU A 150 -3.58 -20.94 -1.16
N ARG A 151 -4.22 -21.40 -0.08
CA ARG A 151 -3.65 -21.27 1.26
C ARG A 151 -2.40 -22.12 1.37
N GLU A 152 -2.47 -23.38 0.95
CA GLU A 152 -1.36 -24.32 1.00
C GLU A 152 -0.18 -23.84 0.15
N MET A 153 -0.45 -23.33 -1.06
CA MET A 153 0.59 -22.75 -1.92
C MET A 153 1.23 -21.51 -1.28
N LEU A 154 0.43 -20.59 -0.74
CA LEU A 154 0.98 -19.40 -0.08
C LEU A 154 1.80 -19.76 1.17
N GLU A 155 1.40 -20.78 1.94
CA GLU A 155 2.17 -21.29 3.07
C GLU A 155 3.49 -21.93 2.61
N TYR A 156 3.48 -22.67 1.51
CA TYR A 156 4.67 -23.23 0.89
C TYR A 156 5.63 -22.13 0.42
N ASP A 157 5.14 -21.13 -0.32
CA ASP A 157 5.93 -20.04 -0.87
C ASP A 157 6.58 -19.21 0.24
N ILE A 158 5.82 -18.80 1.25
CA ILE A 158 6.36 -18.04 2.38
C ILE A 158 7.41 -18.85 3.15
N ARG A 159 7.19 -20.16 3.35
CA ARG A 159 8.19 -21.00 4.01
C ARG A 159 9.47 -21.09 3.18
N THR A 160 9.35 -21.31 1.88
CA THR A 160 10.49 -21.43 0.95
C THR A 160 11.29 -20.13 0.91
N GLU A 161 10.61 -18.99 0.81
CA GLU A 161 11.25 -17.67 0.82
C GLU A 161 11.96 -17.38 2.15
N LYS A 162 11.42 -17.85 3.29
CA LYS A 162 12.09 -17.73 4.59
C LYS A 162 13.38 -18.54 4.71
N GLU A 163 13.46 -19.65 3.99
CA GLU A 163 14.62 -20.54 3.99
C GLU A 163 15.70 -20.06 3.02
N TYR A 164 15.38 -19.12 2.13
CA TYR A 164 16.31 -18.58 1.16
C TYR A 164 17.25 -17.55 1.78
N GLU A 165 18.56 -17.77 1.64
CA GLU A 165 19.59 -16.82 2.06
C GLU A 165 20.08 -16.00 0.86
N TYR A 166 19.78 -14.71 0.86
CA TYR A 166 20.27 -13.79 -0.17
C TYR A 166 21.77 -13.52 0.00
N PRO A 167 22.61 -13.70 -1.04
CA PRO A 167 24.03 -13.38 -0.95
C PRO A 167 24.23 -11.86 -0.78
N LEU A 168 25.03 -11.48 0.21
CA LEU A 168 25.30 -10.08 0.60
C LEU A 168 25.97 -9.22 -0.50
N ASN A 169 26.38 -9.81 -1.63
CA ASN A 169 27.22 -9.17 -2.64
C ASN A 169 26.45 -8.67 -3.89
N SER A 170 25.14 -8.50 -3.81
CA SER A 170 24.29 -8.14 -4.96
C SER A 170 23.53 -6.82 -4.78
N VAL A 171 24.13 -5.82 -4.14
CA VAL A 171 23.64 -4.42 -4.14
C VAL A 171 24.80 -3.45 -4.22
#